data_AF-A0A5C8QJH9-F1
#
_entry.id   AF-A0A5C8QJH9-F1
#
_cell.length_a   1.000
_cell.length_b   1.000
_cell.length_c   1.000
_cell.angle_alpha   90.00
_cell.angle_beta   90.00
_cell.angle_gamma   90.00
#
_symmetry.space_group_name_H-M   'P 1'
#
loop_
_entity.id
_entity.type
_entity.pdbx_description
1 polymer ?
#
loop_
_entity_poly.entity_id
_entity_poly.type
_entity_poly.pdbx_seq_one_letter_code
_entity_poly.pdbx_strand_id
1 'polypeptide(L)'
;MSTRTTPLASKGHTAMSSRPKPHAPESQDPDDRLIASESLNGEYPWRDPAKQVPYGTVLLIAAKLKWSPAAAVEQLRALGYADVQRSEGPLPDAVEPDDAPLLRSVERSWGILPVDVDKIVSLRQIVESAALTGRSPADVARRMTAYGYQVGTGARPLPETANARDVGLIRVNLRGDWLSWGDDVSGHDVLRLAQELSCSPYFAAERLLALGLRLPFTPEPGDERLLKHADTPGGGWIGQWGSVPVAHILTVARETGRSHADILARLKELGCQRPGGNVPESQEEDDLVLLSENLDGRLPWLMKNDVVGLQVRHILRASLVTGRSPAQVAERLATLGHWLHENANLPETAEEADIRLLETVTRSYLDDVHLENVLRSASLTGRSPADVAARLSELGYRLPDEVTYPEVRPAVRAA
;
A
#
# COMPACT_ATOMS: atom_id res chain seq x y z
N MET A 1 -58.89 0.70 48.92
CA MET A 1 -57.95 0.10 47.94
C MET A 1 -56.55 0.41 48.42
N SER A 2 -55.78 -0.64 48.68
CA SER A 2 -54.60 -0.65 49.55
C SER A 2 -53.33 -0.05 48.94
N THR A 3 -52.67 0.81 49.70
CA THR A 3 -51.28 1.23 49.52
C THR A 3 -50.35 0.24 50.23
N ARG A 4 -49.48 -0.45 49.49
CA ARG A 4 -48.40 -1.28 50.04
C ARG A 4 -47.06 -0.56 49.88
N THR A 5 -46.50 -0.14 51.00
CA THR A 5 -45.14 0.38 51.15
C THR A 5 -44.22 -0.79 51.47
N THR A 6 -43.23 -1.07 50.61
CA THR A 6 -42.23 -2.12 50.82
C THR A 6 -40.93 -1.50 51.35
N PRO A 7 -40.31 -2.02 52.42
CA PRO A 7 -39.08 -1.44 52.96
C PRO A 7 -37.84 -1.91 52.17
N LEU A 8 -36.98 -0.97 51.78
CA LEU A 8 -35.65 -1.25 51.25
C LEU A 8 -34.76 -1.79 52.39
N ALA A 9 -34.42 -3.08 52.31
CA ALA A 9 -33.40 -3.68 53.16
C ALA A 9 -32.00 -3.30 52.66
N SER A 10 -31.28 -2.48 53.43
CA SER A 10 -29.85 -2.21 53.28
C SER A 10 -29.06 -3.51 53.48
N LYS A 11 -28.63 -4.14 52.38
CA LYS A 11 -27.65 -5.23 52.41
C LYS A 11 -26.28 -4.64 52.78
N GLY A 12 -25.92 -4.76 54.05
CA GLY A 12 -24.56 -4.50 54.52
C GLY A 12 -23.58 -5.30 53.67
N HIS A 13 -22.76 -4.60 52.87
CA HIS A 13 -21.61 -5.19 52.21
C HIS A 13 -20.60 -5.54 53.30
N THR A 14 -20.61 -6.80 53.74
CA THR A 14 -19.53 -7.38 54.51
C THR A 14 -18.25 -7.19 53.71
N ALA A 15 -17.35 -6.33 54.19
CA ALA A 15 -16.04 -6.11 53.61
C ALA A 15 -15.32 -7.46 53.53
N MET A 16 -15.28 -8.06 52.34
CA MET A 16 -14.46 -9.24 52.12
C MET A 16 -13.01 -8.80 52.33
N SER A 17 -12.44 -9.22 53.45
CA SER A 17 -11.03 -9.03 53.80
C SER A 17 -10.18 -9.51 52.62
N SER A 18 -9.69 -8.56 51.81
CA SER A 18 -8.88 -8.87 50.64
C SER A 18 -7.64 -9.62 51.12
N ARG A 19 -7.38 -10.80 50.55
CA ARG A 19 -6.15 -11.56 50.83
C ARG A 19 -4.94 -10.63 50.67
N PRO A 20 -3.94 -10.70 51.57
CA PRO A 20 -2.73 -9.88 51.44
C PRO A 20 -2.13 -10.09 50.06
N LYS A 21 -1.90 -8.98 49.34
CA LYS A 21 -1.34 -9.01 47.99
C LYS A 21 0.13 -9.44 48.10
N PRO A 22 0.59 -10.44 47.32
CA PRO A 22 1.97 -10.91 47.38
C PRO A 22 2.96 -9.77 47.14
N HIS A 23 4.06 -9.72 47.90
CA HIS A 23 5.17 -8.76 47.76
C HIS A 23 4.78 -7.27 47.92
N ALA A 24 3.68 -6.96 48.59
CA ALA A 24 3.36 -5.56 48.88
C ALA A 24 4.48 -4.90 49.71
N PRO A 25 4.95 -3.70 49.33
CA PRO A 25 5.94 -2.99 50.13
C PRO A 25 5.35 -2.66 51.51
N GLU A 26 6.17 -2.77 52.56
CA GLU A 26 5.77 -2.37 53.92
C GLU A 26 5.62 -0.84 54.04
N SER A 27 6.41 -0.10 53.27
CA SER A 27 6.38 1.37 53.21
C SER A 27 5.04 1.87 52.67
N GLN A 28 4.50 2.88 53.36
CA GLN A 28 3.33 3.63 52.91
C GLN A 28 3.68 4.87 52.10
N ASP A 29 4.97 5.15 51.92
CA ASP A 29 5.43 6.26 51.09
C ASP A 29 4.94 6.07 49.64
N PRO A 30 4.27 7.06 49.04
CA PRO A 30 3.79 6.96 47.66
C PRO A 30 4.91 6.68 46.65
N ASP A 31 6.13 7.18 46.86
CA ASP A 31 7.26 6.98 45.95
C ASP A 31 7.79 5.54 46.06
N ASP A 32 7.89 5.00 47.27
CA ASP A 32 8.27 3.58 47.49
C ASP A 32 7.27 2.62 46.86
N ARG A 33 5.97 2.92 47.02
CA ARG A 33 4.91 2.15 46.38
C ARG A 33 4.99 2.23 44.87
N LEU A 34 5.31 3.40 44.32
CA LEU A 34 5.49 3.58 42.89
C LEU A 34 6.67 2.73 42.38
N ILE A 35 7.80 2.75 43.07
CA ILE A 35 9.00 1.97 42.74
C ILE A 35 8.74 0.46 42.81
N ALA A 36 8.02 0.01 43.85
CA ALA A 36 7.70 -1.40 44.06
C ALA A 36 6.66 -1.96 43.06
N SER A 37 5.91 -1.12 42.35
CA SER A 37 4.91 -1.54 41.37
C SER A 37 5.53 -1.95 40.04
N GLU A 38 5.05 -3.05 39.43
CA GLU A 38 5.49 -3.47 38.10
C GLU A 38 5.18 -2.40 37.04
N SER A 39 4.02 -1.75 37.14
CA SER A 39 3.54 -0.71 36.21
C SER A 39 3.96 0.70 36.61
N LEU A 40 4.75 0.84 37.68
CA LEU A 40 5.15 2.13 38.27
C LEU A 40 3.95 3.04 38.56
N ASN A 41 2.84 2.49 39.03
CA ASN A 41 1.60 3.25 39.30
C ASN A 41 1.22 3.29 40.79
N GLY A 42 2.05 2.75 41.68
CA GLY A 42 1.75 2.68 43.11
C GLY A 42 0.73 1.61 43.48
N GLU A 43 0.38 0.73 42.53
CA GLU A 43 -0.61 -0.32 42.68
C GLU A 43 -0.08 -1.69 42.24
N TYR A 44 -0.79 -2.74 42.65
CA TYR A 44 -0.51 -4.12 42.27
C TYR A 44 -0.68 -4.32 40.75
N PRO A 45 0.14 -5.16 40.07
CA PRO A 45 1.11 -6.11 40.63
C PRO A 45 2.38 -5.48 41.21
N TRP A 46 2.85 -6.02 42.34
CA TRP A 46 4.09 -5.63 42.99
C TRP A 46 5.25 -6.49 42.47
N ARG A 47 6.41 -5.87 42.27
CA ARG A 47 7.64 -6.54 41.82
C ARG A 47 8.14 -7.48 42.90
N ASP A 48 8.54 -8.67 42.49
CA ASP A 48 9.20 -9.65 43.35
C ASP A 48 10.66 -9.22 43.63
N PRO A 49 11.04 -8.94 44.89
CA PRO A 49 12.41 -8.54 45.24
C PRO A 49 13.48 -9.58 44.93
N ALA A 50 13.10 -10.84 44.74
CA ALA A 50 14.02 -11.91 44.35
C ALA A 50 14.37 -11.91 42.86
N LYS A 51 13.66 -11.13 42.03
CA LYS A 51 13.93 -11.01 40.60
C LYS A 51 14.80 -9.79 40.32
N GLN A 52 15.71 -9.94 39.36
CA GLN A 52 16.51 -8.83 38.87
C GLN A 52 15.60 -7.70 38.35
N VAL A 53 15.90 -6.47 38.76
CA VAL A 53 15.24 -5.27 38.24
C VAL A 53 15.86 -4.88 36.91
N PRO A 54 15.08 -4.83 35.80
CA PRO A 54 15.63 -4.46 34.50
C PRO A 54 16.14 -3.03 34.49
N TYR A 55 17.23 -2.78 33.75
CA TYR A 55 17.91 -1.48 33.69
C TYR A 55 16.97 -0.34 33.30
N GLY A 56 16.12 -0.54 32.28
CA GLY A 56 15.16 0.49 31.87
C GLY A 56 14.09 0.80 32.93
N THR A 57 13.83 -0.08 33.91
CA THR A 57 12.96 0.25 35.05
C THR A 57 13.58 1.34 35.90
N VAL A 58 14.89 1.27 36.16
CA VAL A 58 15.63 2.29 36.93
C VAL A 58 15.52 3.65 36.24
N LEU A 59 15.72 3.68 34.93
CA LEU A 59 15.61 4.92 34.15
C LEU A 59 14.19 5.47 34.12
N LEU A 60 13.16 4.61 34.04
CA LEU A 60 11.76 5.02 34.13
C LEU A 60 11.38 5.58 35.51
N ILE A 61 11.90 5.00 36.59
CA ILE A 61 11.74 5.53 37.95
C ILE A 61 12.40 6.90 38.04
N ALA A 62 13.65 7.02 37.59
CA ALA A 62 14.40 8.28 37.59
C ALA A 62 13.65 9.39 36.82
N ALA A 63 13.16 9.09 35.62
CA ALA A 63 12.38 10.02 34.81
C ALA A 63 11.08 10.45 35.52
N LYS A 64 10.35 9.50 36.12
CA LYS A 64 9.03 9.74 36.73
C LYS A 64 9.12 10.52 38.05
N LEU A 65 10.10 10.21 38.88
CA LEU A 65 10.32 10.87 40.18
C LEU A 65 11.27 12.07 40.08
N LYS A 66 11.84 12.34 38.89
CA LYS A 66 12.88 13.36 38.65
C LYS A 66 14.11 13.17 39.54
N TRP A 67 14.50 11.91 39.72
CA TRP A 67 15.69 11.51 40.47
C TRP A 67 16.86 11.25 39.53
N SER A 68 18.08 11.21 40.07
CA SER A 68 19.18 10.59 39.34
C SER A 68 19.00 9.06 39.31
N PRO A 69 19.42 8.37 38.24
CA PRO A 69 19.41 6.90 38.20
C PRO A 69 20.13 6.24 39.39
N ALA A 70 21.23 6.84 39.87
CA ALA A 70 21.92 6.36 41.06
C ALA A 70 21.04 6.41 42.32
N ALA A 71 20.30 7.49 42.54
CA ALA A 71 19.36 7.59 43.66
C ALA A 71 18.22 6.57 43.56
N ALA A 72 17.72 6.31 42.34
CA ALA A 72 16.72 5.27 42.12
C ALA A 72 17.26 3.86 42.46
N VAL A 73 18.51 3.55 42.13
CA VAL A 73 19.16 2.27 42.51
C VAL A 73 19.34 2.14 44.02
N GLU A 74 19.78 3.20 44.70
CA GLU A 74 19.91 3.18 46.16
C GLU A 74 18.54 2.97 46.84
N GLN A 75 17.49 3.61 46.35
CA GLN A 75 16.14 3.41 46.90
C GLN A 75 15.60 2.00 46.63
N LEU A 76 15.80 1.47 45.42
CA LEU A 76 15.48 0.08 45.11
C LEU A 76 16.19 -0.89 46.07
N ARG A 77 17.47 -0.67 46.35
CA ARG A 77 18.24 -1.48 47.30
C ARG A 77 17.70 -1.37 48.74
N ALA A 78 17.33 -0.17 49.18
CA ALA A 78 16.72 0.06 50.49
C ALA A 78 15.39 -0.69 50.65
N LEU A 79 14.64 -0.84 49.56
CA LEU A 79 13.39 -1.61 49.49
C LEU A 79 13.61 -3.13 49.29
N GLY A 80 14.86 -3.60 49.28
CA GLY A 80 15.21 -5.02 49.17
C GLY A 80 15.44 -5.54 47.75
N TYR A 81 15.36 -4.69 46.72
CA TYR A 81 15.68 -5.04 45.34
C TYR A 81 17.20 -4.94 45.09
N ALA A 82 17.95 -5.92 45.57
CA ALA A 82 19.42 -5.88 45.56
C ALA A 82 20.04 -6.16 44.17
N ASP A 83 19.36 -6.94 43.33
CA ASP A 83 19.82 -7.30 41.99
C ASP A 83 19.23 -6.37 40.93
N VAL A 84 20.05 -5.44 40.43
CA VAL A 84 19.67 -4.46 39.41
C VAL A 84 20.57 -4.65 38.19
N GLN A 85 19.96 -4.88 37.02
CA GLN A 85 20.67 -5.00 35.75
C GLN A 85 21.45 -3.71 35.46
N ARG A 86 22.67 -3.83 34.94
CA ARG A 86 23.55 -2.71 34.62
C ARG A 86 23.89 -2.73 33.13
N SER A 87 24.02 -1.55 32.53
CA SER A 87 24.65 -1.40 31.22
C SER A 87 26.18 -1.54 31.35
N GLU A 88 26.87 -1.73 30.23
CA GLU A 88 28.35 -1.77 30.20
C GLU A 88 29.00 -0.42 30.57
N GLY A 89 28.24 0.68 30.51
CA GLY A 89 28.69 2.04 30.81
C GLY A 89 28.30 2.54 32.21
N PRO A 90 28.76 3.75 32.59
CA PRO A 90 28.27 4.41 33.80
C PRO A 90 26.77 4.73 33.67
N LEU A 91 26.08 4.79 34.82
CA LEU A 91 24.72 5.30 34.85
C LEU A 91 24.70 6.77 34.37
N PRO A 92 23.71 7.18 33.56
CA PRO A 92 23.59 8.56 33.16
C PRO A 92 23.28 9.43 34.40
N ASP A 93 23.74 10.68 34.41
CA ASP A 93 23.54 11.58 35.55
C ASP A 93 22.06 11.94 35.77
N ALA A 94 21.30 12.05 34.68
CA ALA A 94 19.87 12.38 34.69
C ALA A 94 19.13 11.71 33.53
N VAL A 95 17.81 11.57 33.67
CA VAL A 95 16.89 11.13 32.61
C VAL A 95 15.81 12.19 32.47
N GLU A 96 15.63 12.75 31.27
CA GLU A 96 14.58 13.74 31.04
C GLU A 96 13.20 13.06 31.11
N PRO A 97 12.20 13.65 31.78
CA PRO A 97 10.86 13.06 31.87
C PRO A 97 10.21 12.77 30.51
N ASP A 98 10.49 13.61 29.51
CA ASP A 98 9.98 13.47 28.14
C ASP A 98 10.54 12.25 27.39
N ASP A 99 11.57 11.58 27.94
CA ASP A 99 12.13 10.36 27.37
C ASP A 99 11.54 9.08 27.95
N ALA A 100 10.66 9.18 28.94
CA ALA A 100 9.98 8.01 29.48
C ALA A 100 9.32 7.12 28.39
N PRO A 101 8.76 7.65 27.27
CA PRO A 101 8.29 6.82 26.17
C PRO A 101 9.38 6.03 25.45
N LEU A 102 10.60 6.56 25.32
CA LEU A 102 11.73 5.89 24.63
C LEU A 102 12.18 4.62 25.36
N LEU A 103 12.01 4.61 26.68
CA LEU A 103 12.45 3.54 27.58
C LEU A 103 11.44 2.39 27.71
N ARG A 104 10.24 2.55 27.14
CA ARG A 104 9.18 1.54 27.16
C ARG A 104 9.23 0.72 25.87
N SER A 105 9.23 -0.60 26.00
CA SER A 105 9.22 -1.49 24.85
C SER A 105 7.91 -1.36 24.09
N VAL A 106 8.01 -1.13 22.78
CA VAL A 106 6.85 -1.11 21.86
C VAL A 106 6.51 -2.50 21.31
N GLU A 107 7.36 -3.49 21.57
CA GLU A 107 7.25 -4.83 20.97
C GLU A 107 6.15 -5.70 21.61
N ARG A 108 5.70 -5.36 22.82
CA ARG A 108 4.67 -6.11 23.54
C ARG A 108 3.41 -5.28 23.69
N SER A 109 2.32 -5.79 23.12
CA SER A 109 0.98 -5.18 23.18
C SER A 109 0.34 -5.25 24.57
N TRP A 110 0.88 -6.04 25.50
CA TRP A 110 0.31 -6.26 26.84
C TRP A 110 1.39 -6.17 27.92
N GLY A 111 1.81 -4.95 28.26
CA GLY A 111 2.64 -4.66 29.43
C GLY A 111 3.64 -3.53 29.22
N ILE A 112 3.84 -2.70 30.26
CA ILE A 112 4.86 -1.63 30.30
C ILE A 112 6.21 -2.26 30.63
N LEU A 113 6.71 -3.13 29.77
CA LEU A 113 8.05 -3.67 29.98
C LEU A 113 9.09 -2.65 29.46
N PRO A 114 10.14 -2.40 30.24
CA PRO A 114 11.23 -1.56 29.78
C PRO A 114 11.97 -2.20 28.60
N VAL A 115 12.62 -1.38 27.78
CA VAL A 115 13.60 -1.86 26.79
C VAL A 115 14.74 -2.56 27.52
N ASP A 116 15.11 -3.73 27.03
CA ASP A 116 16.20 -4.57 27.55
C ASP A 116 17.55 -4.00 27.08
N VAL A 117 18.45 -3.69 28.01
CA VAL A 117 19.71 -2.98 27.71
C VAL A 117 20.75 -3.88 27.04
N ASP A 118 20.66 -5.19 27.26
CA ASP A 118 21.58 -6.19 26.68
C ASP A 118 21.23 -6.55 25.23
N LYS A 119 20.14 -5.97 24.70
CA LYS A 119 19.69 -6.18 23.34
C LYS A 119 19.90 -4.94 22.50
N ILE A 120 20.26 -5.16 21.25
CA ILE A 120 20.26 -4.11 20.24
C ILE A 120 18.82 -3.58 20.11
N VAL A 121 18.67 -2.27 20.26
CA VAL A 121 17.39 -1.58 20.08
C VAL A 121 16.91 -1.77 18.64
N SER A 122 15.72 -2.33 18.47
CA SER A 122 15.14 -2.59 17.17
C SER A 122 14.78 -1.31 16.42
N LEU A 123 14.79 -1.37 15.08
CA LEU A 123 14.35 -0.25 14.23
C LEU A 123 12.93 0.20 14.58
N ARG A 124 12.06 -0.78 14.88
CA ARG A 124 10.70 -0.55 15.36
C ARG A 124 10.66 0.31 16.62
N GLN A 125 11.47 -0.02 17.64
CA GLN A 125 11.53 0.75 18.88
C GLN A 125 11.93 2.22 18.61
N ILE A 126 12.92 2.45 17.76
CA ILE A 126 13.37 3.81 17.40
C ILE A 126 12.25 4.59 16.71
N VAL A 127 11.65 4.02 15.67
CA VAL A 127 10.67 4.70 14.82
C VAL A 127 9.34 4.95 15.54
N GLU A 128 8.82 3.98 16.28
CA GLU A 128 7.60 4.19 17.07
C GLU A 128 7.83 5.21 18.19
N SER A 129 8.96 5.16 18.88
CA SER A 129 9.30 6.14 19.92
C SER A 129 9.45 7.55 19.37
N ALA A 130 10.04 7.70 18.18
CA ALA A 130 10.13 8.96 17.46
C ALA A 130 8.74 9.53 17.15
N ALA A 131 7.83 8.69 16.64
CA ALA A 131 6.45 9.10 16.37
C ALA A 131 5.68 9.49 17.64
N LEU A 132 5.83 8.73 18.74
CA LEU A 132 5.18 9.00 20.02
C LEU A 132 5.65 10.31 20.68
N THR A 133 6.92 10.66 20.50
CA THR A 133 7.54 11.85 21.12
C THR A 133 7.60 13.06 20.18
N GLY A 134 7.24 12.90 18.90
CA GLY A 134 7.39 13.94 17.89
C GLY A 134 8.85 14.30 17.56
N ARG A 135 9.80 13.40 17.89
CA ARG A 135 11.25 13.57 17.65
C ARG A 135 11.66 12.89 16.33
N SER A 136 12.88 13.18 15.87
CA SER A 136 13.45 12.46 14.72
C SER A 136 14.01 11.10 15.16
N PRO A 137 14.06 10.09 14.26
CA PRO A 137 14.71 8.82 14.56
C PRO A 137 16.17 8.97 15.01
N ALA A 138 16.92 9.91 14.42
CA ALA A 138 18.30 10.18 14.82
C ALA A 138 18.42 10.75 16.24
N ASP A 139 17.51 11.65 16.65
CA ASP A 139 17.48 12.17 18.03
C ASP A 139 17.16 11.06 19.03
N VAL A 140 16.14 10.24 18.76
CA VAL A 140 15.80 9.09 19.60
C VAL A 140 16.99 8.14 19.75
N ALA A 141 17.66 7.80 18.66
CA ALA A 141 18.84 6.95 18.68
C ALA A 141 19.95 7.52 19.56
N ARG A 142 20.30 8.81 19.39
CA ARG A 142 21.32 9.48 20.22
C ARG A 142 20.97 9.44 21.70
N ARG A 143 19.70 9.68 22.04
CA ARG A 143 19.24 9.68 23.44
C ARG A 143 19.28 8.30 24.06
N MET A 144 18.83 7.28 23.33
CA MET A 144 18.95 5.88 23.78
C MET A 144 20.42 5.48 23.97
N THR A 145 21.32 5.87 23.05
CA THR A 145 22.77 5.66 23.21
C THR A 145 23.33 6.39 24.43
N ALA A 146 22.92 7.64 24.69
CA ALA A 146 23.33 8.38 25.87
C ALA A 146 22.88 7.71 27.19
N TYR A 147 21.79 6.93 27.15
CA TYR A 147 21.33 6.10 28.26
C TYR A 147 21.99 4.72 28.35
N GLY A 148 22.97 4.43 27.48
CA GLY A 148 23.71 3.17 27.47
C GLY A 148 23.06 2.03 26.70
N TYR A 149 22.01 2.29 25.90
CA TYR A 149 21.44 1.30 25.01
C TYR A 149 22.27 1.16 23.72
N GLN A 150 22.40 -0.08 23.25
CA GLN A 150 23.03 -0.37 21.97
C GLN A 150 22.02 -0.14 20.85
N VAL A 151 22.19 0.91 20.05
CA VAL A 151 21.33 1.16 18.88
C VAL A 151 22.00 0.56 17.65
N GLY A 152 21.25 -0.25 16.90
CA GLY A 152 21.71 -0.77 15.62
C GLY A 152 21.80 0.36 14.61
N THR A 153 22.95 1.02 14.50
CA THR A 153 23.17 1.97 13.41
C THR A 153 23.59 1.16 12.20
N GLY A 154 22.74 1.09 11.17
CA GLY A 154 23.17 0.60 9.87
C GLY A 154 24.33 1.44 9.31
N ALA A 155 24.76 1.17 8.08
CA ALA A 155 25.88 1.89 7.44
C ALA A 155 25.62 3.40 7.22
N ARG A 156 24.40 3.90 7.50
CA ARG A 156 23.98 5.28 7.24
C ARG A 156 23.44 5.95 8.51
N PRO A 157 23.63 7.27 8.66
CA PRO A 157 22.99 8.02 9.71
C PRO A 157 21.47 8.00 9.55
N LEU A 158 20.77 7.90 10.67
CA LEU A 158 19.31 7.95 10.71
C LEU A 158 18.77 9.33 10.29
N PRO A 159 17.50 9.43 9.88
CA PRO A 159 16.93 10.71 9.48
C PRO A 159 16.85 11.70 10.65
N GLU A 160 17.27 12.94 10.39
CA GLU A 160 17.18 14.06 11.35
C GLU A 160 15.80 14.73 11.37
N THR A 161 14.91 14.37 10.45
CA THR A 161 13.54 14.88 10.41
C THR A 161 12.57 13.84 10.96
N ALA A 162 11.57 14.28 11.73
CA ALA A 162 10.46 13.42 12.16
C ALA A 162 9.49 13.21 10.99
N ASN A 163 8.97 11.99 10.84
CA ASN A 163 7.90 11.71 9.90
C ASN A 163 6.95 10.63 10.44
N ALA A 164 5.67 10.95 10.58
CA ALA A 164 4.66 10.02 11.08
C ALA A 164 4.48 8.78 10.17
N ARG A 165 4.86 8.87 8.89
CA ARG A 165 4.80 7.73 7.95
C ARG A 165 5.88 6.69 8.19
N ASP A 166 6.94 7.00 8.94
CA ASP A 166 8.05 6.05 9.16
C ASP A 166 7.56 4.75 9.82
N VAL A 167 6.62 4.83 10.75
CA VAL A 167 6.01 3.65 11.39
C VAL A 167 5.30 2.77 10.36
N GLY A 168 4.62 3.39 9.39
CA GLY A 168 3.97 2.68 8.30
C GLY A 168 4.96 2.04 7.33
N LEU A 169 6.08 2.73 7.05
CA LEU A 169 7.11 2.26 6.12
C LEU A 169 7.81 0.98 6.60
N ILE A 170 8.04 0.85 7.90
CA ILE A 170 8.71 -0.34 8.46
C ILE A 170 7.73 -1.49 8.77
N ARG A 171 6.45 -1.35 8.46
CA ARG A 171 5.44 -2.38 8.72
C ARG A 171 5.25 -3.25 7.47
N VAL A 172 5.57 -4.54 7.59
CA VAL A 172 5.49 -5.49 6.47
C VAL A 172 4.05 -5.78 6.11
N ASN A 173 3.18 -5.97 7.10
CA ASN A 173 1.78 -6.30 6.87
C ASN A 173 0.85 -5.84 8.01
N LEU A 174 -0.45 -5.92 7.77
CA LEU A 174 -1.47 -5.62 8.80
C LEU A 174 -1.41 -6.59 9.99
N ARG A 175 -0.84 -7.79 9.83
CA ARG A 175 -0.70 -8.80 10.89
C ARG A 175 0.38 -8.44 11.92
N GLY A 176 1.18 -7.41 11.66
CA GLY A 176 2.11 -6.83 12.63
C GLY A 176 3.53 -7.38 12.52
N ASP A 177 3.93 -7.87 11.35
CA ASP A 177 5.35 -8.11 11.05
C ASP A 177 6.05 -6.77 10.76
N TRP A 178 7.29 -6.63 11.24
CA TRP A 178 8.07 -5.41 11.18
C TRP A 178 9.42 -5.65 10.53
N LEU A 179 9.85 -4.70 9.71
CA LEU A 179 11.20 -4.64 9.17
C LEU A 179 12.18 -4.22 10.28
N SER A 180 13.36 -4.81 10.23
CA SER A 180 14.48 -4.56 11.13
C SER A 180 15.69 -4.02 10.37
N TRP A 181 16.75 -3.73 11.13
CA TRP A 181 18.01 -3.20 10.59
C TRP A 181 18.59 -4.08 9.49
N GLY A 182 18.85 -3.49 8.32
CA GLY A 182 19.49 -4.18 7.20
C GLY A 182 18.61 -5.18 6.46
N ASP A 183 17.32 -5.28 6.79
CA ASP A 183 16.39 -6.10 6.02
C ASP A 183 16.30 -5.61 4.56
N ASP A 184 16.15 -6.56 3.65
CA ASP A 184 15.98 -6.28 2.22
C ASP A 184 14.52 -5.97 1.92
N VAL A 185 14.26 -4.84 1.27
CA VAL A 185 12.94 -4.40 0.84
C VAL A 185 12.88 -4.42 -0.68
N SER A 186 11.97 -5.22 -1.23
CA SER A 186 11.81 -5.33 -2.68
C SER A 186 11.22 -4.04 -3.27
N GLY A 187 11.44 -3.79 -4.57
CA GLY A 187 10.76 -2.68 -5.27
C GLY A 187 9.24 -2.78 -5.19
N HIS A 188 8.72 -4.01 -5.23
CA HIS A 188 7.31 -4.30 -4.98
C HIS A 188 6.81 -3.77 -3.63
N ASP A 189 7.55 -4.03 -2.54
CA ASP A 189 7.18 -3.55 -1.20
C ASP A 189 7.23 -2.03 -1.11
N VAL A 190 8.21 -1.39 -1.76
CA VAL A 190 8.27 0.08 -1.86
C VAL A 190 7.00 0.64 -2.53
N LEU A 191 6.57 0.07 -3.66
CA LEU A 191 5.38 0.51 -4.38
C LEU A 191 4.11 0.33 -3.54
N ARG A 192 3.97 -0.83 -2.89
CA ARG A 192 2.84 -1.13 -2.00
C ARG A 192 2.78 -0.12 -0.84
N LEU A 193 3.90 0.10 -0.16
CA LEU A 193 3.97 1.05 0.97
C LEU A 193 3.70 2.50 0.52
N ALA A 194 4.21 2.91 -0.64
CA ALA A 194 3.94 4.24 -1.19
C ALA A 194 2.45 4.45 -1.47
N GLN A 195 1.77 3.44 -2.00
CA GLN A 195 0.33 3.46 -2.23
C GLN A 195 -0.44 3.51 -0.90
N GLU A 196 -0.14 2.62 0.05
CA GLU A 196 -0.79 2.55 1.36
C GLU A 196 -0.67 3.87 2.15
N LEU A 197 0.49 4.54 2.05
CA LEU A 197 0.79 5.77 2.77
C LEU A 197 0.49 7.04 1.97
N SER A 198 -0.03 6.89 0.75
CA SER A 198 -0.33 7.98 -0.18
C SER A 198 0.84 8.96 -0.33
N CYS A 199 2.04 8.41 -0.57
CA CYS A 199 3.25 9.18 -0.87
C CYS A 199 3.88 8.70 -2.19
N SER A 200 4.94 9.37 -2.64
CA SER A 200 5.62 8.95 -3.86
C SER A 200 6.54 7.75 -3.61
N PRO A 201 6.71 6.84 -4.59
CA PRO A 201 7.64 5.73 -4.50
C PRO A 201 9.09 6.15 -4.21
N TYR A 202 9.54 7.25 -4.83
CA TYR A 202 10.88 7.80 -4.58
C TYR A 202 11.04 8.22 -3.11
N PHE A 203 10.06 8.94 -2.55
CA PHE A 203 10.07 9.33 -1.15
C PHE A 203 10.10 8.10 -0.22
N ALA A 204 9.28 7.09 -0.50
CA ALA A 204 9.25 5.87 0.31
C ALA A 204 10.61 5.14 0.27
N ALA A 205 11.20 4.97 -0.91
CA ALA A 205 12.49 4.30 -1.09
C ALA A 205 13.64 5.04 -0.37
N GLU A 206 13.77 6.35 -0.58
CA GLU A 206 14.76 7.19 0.09
C GLU A 206 14.61 7.10 1.61
N ARG A 207 13.36 7.12 2.10
CA ARG A 207 13.10 7.05 3.53
C ARG A 207 13.45 5.69 4.12
N LEU A 208 13.14 4.59 3.43
CA LEU A 208 13.53 3.24 3.85
C LEU A 208 15.06 3.08 3.91
N LEU A 209 15.79 3.58 2.90
CA LEU A 209 17.26 3.59 2.90
C LEU A 209 17.83 4.39 4.07
N ALA A 210 17.26 5.56 4.35
CA ALA A 210 17.67 6.41 5.46
C ALA A 210 17.38 5.76 6.83
N LEU A 211 16.34 4.93 6.92
CA LEU A 211 16.03 4.09 8.08
C LEU A 211 16.91 2.82 8.18
N GLY A 212 17.92 2.66 7.31
CA GLY A 212 18.89 1.57 7.39
C GLY A 212 18.44 0.25 6.75
N LEU A 213 17.39 0.28 5.93
CA LEU A 213 16.95 -0.87 5.13
C LEU A 213 17.70 -0.92 3.80
N ARG A 214 17.77 -2.11 3.19
CA ARG A 214 18.46 -2.32 1.91
C ARG A 214 17.46 -2.43 0.77
N LEU A 215 17.77 -1.77 -0.35
CA LEU A 215 17.01 -1.91 -1.59
C LEU A 215 17.88 -2.59 -2.65
N PRO A 216 17.32 -3.46 -3.50
CA PRO A 216 18.05 -4.08 -4.61
C PRO A 216 18.29 -3.11 -5.78
N PHE A 217 17.85 -1.85 -5.66
CA PHE A 217 18.00 -0.79 -6.65
C PHE A 217 18.31 0.55 -5.95
N THR A 218 18.86 1.50 -6.70
CA THR A 218 19.04 2.88 -6.23
C THR A 218 17.84 3.70 -6.69
N PRO A 219 17.05 4.33 -5.79
CA PRO A 219 15.89 5.11 -6.20
C PRO A 219 16.31 6.38 -6.97
N GLU A 220 15.55 6.71 -8.00
CA GLU A 220 15.78 7.90 -8.84
C GLU A 220 14.52 8.77 -8.85
N PRO A 221 14.63 10.12 -8.81
CA PRO A 221 13.46 11.00 -8.91
C PRO A 221 12.63 10.76 -10.19
N GLY A 222 13.29 10.32 -11.27
CA GLY A 222 12.64 9.99 -12.54
C GLY A 222 11.71 8.77 -12.48
N ASP A 223 11.85 7.91 -11.46
CA ASP A 223 11.03 6.70 -11.29
C ASP A 223 9.55 7.03 -11.13
N GLU A 224 9.23 8.18 -10.52
CA GLU A 224 7.85 8.61 -10.35
C GLU A 224 7.13 8.73 -11.69
N ARG A 225 7.77 9.29 -12.71
CA ARG A 225 7.16 9.41 -14.04
C ARG A 225 6.95 8.05 -14.69
N LEU A 226 7.89 7.11 -14.49
CA LEU A 226 7.77 5.74 -14.98
C LEU A 226 6.59 5.01 -14.33
N LEU A 227 6.35 5.24 -13.05
CA LEU A 227 5.36 4.52 -12.26
C LEU A 227 3.96 5.15 -12.32
N LYS A 228 3.86 6.45 -12.61
CA LYS A 228 2.59 7.18 -12.64
C LYS A 228 1.84 6.94 -13.94
N HIS A 229 0.85 6.04 -13.91
CA HIS A 229 0.02 5.71 -15.07
C HIS A 229 -1.09 6.75 -15.30
N ALA A 230 -1.70 7.30 -14.24
CA ALA A 230 -2.82 8.23 -14.37
C ALA A 230 -2.79 9.31 -13.28
N ASP A 231 -3.33 10.48 -13.60
CA ASP A 231 -3.57 11.58 -12.66
C ASP A 231 -4.86 11.37 -11.83
N THR A 232 -5.14 10.13 -11.41
CA THR A 232 -6.28 9.85 -10.55
C THR A 232 -5.99 10.27 -9.10
N PRO A 233 -6.89 11.03 -8.45
CA PRO A 233 -6.80 11.30 -7.02
C PRO A 233 -6.81 9.97 -6.25
N GLY A 234 -5.72 9.65 -5.53
CA GLY A 234 -5.59 8.39 -4.78
C GLY A 234 -4.52 7.41 -5.29
N GLY A 235 -3.68 7.81 -6.25
CA GLY A 235 -2.46 7.07 -6.59
C GLY A 235 -2.66 6.09 -7.74
N GLY A 236 -2.77 6.63 -8.96
CA GLY A 236 -2.65 5.90 -10.23
C GLY A 236 -1.25 5.38 -10.53
N TRP A 237 -0.56 4.87 -9.51
CA TRP A 237 0.71 4.16 -9.67
C TRP A 237 0.42 2.80 -10.31
N ILE A 238 1.32 2.32 -11.16
CA ILE A 238 1.31 0.95 -11.64
C ILE A 238 1.36 0.04 -10.42
N GLY A 239 0.23 -0.59 -10.11
CA GLY A 239 0.10 -1.48 -8.97
C GLY A 239 0.93 -2.74 -9.14
N GLN A 240 1.22 -3.40 -8.03
CA GLN A 240 2.00 -4.64 -7.96
C GLN A 240 1.56 -5.75 -8.94
N TRP A 241 0.25 -5.85 -9.21
CA TRP A 241 -0.34 -6.87 -10.11
C TRP A 241 -0.75 -6.28 -11.47
N GLY A 242 -0.61 -4.97 -11.64
CA GLY A 242 -0.94 -4.28 -12.88
C GLY A 242 0.15 -4.50 -13.90
N SER A 243 -0.18 -5.12 -15.02
CA SER A 243 0.72 -5.11 -16.16
C SER A 243 0.80 -3.69 -16.73
N VAL A 244 2.01 -3.25 -17.06
CA VAL A 244 2.22 -1.89 -17.60
C VAL A 244 1.66 -1.81 -19.01
N PRO A 245 0.71 -0.90 -19.32
CA PRO A 245 0.22 -0.73 -20.69
C PRO A 245 1.36 -0.31 -21.62
N VAL A 246 1.43 -0.90 -22.82
CA VAL A 246 2.45 -0.54 -23.82
C VAL A 246 2.42 0.95 -24.14
N ALA A 247 1.21 1.53 -24.25
CA ALA A 247 1.00 2.95 -24.49
C ALA A 247 1.65 3.86 -23.44
N HIS A 248 1.64 3.43 -22.16
CA HIS A 248 2.29 4.17 -21.09
C HIS A 248 3.80 4.22 -21.27
N ILE A 249 4.41 3.09 -21.66
CA ILE A 249 5.85 3.01 -21.93
C ILE A 249 6.24 3.90 -23.10
N LEU A 250 5.48 3.86 -24.20
CA LEU A 250 5.69 4.72 -25.36
C LEU A 250 5.54 6.22 -25.00
N THR A 251 4.53 6.54 -24.19
CA THR A 251 4.30 7.91 -23.72
C THR A 251 5.47 8.42 -22.88
N VAL A 252 5.94 7.61 -21.93
CA VAL A 252 7.08 7.93 -21.08
C VAL A 252 8.36 8.09 -21.90
N ALA A 253 8.58 7.22 -22.88
CA ALA A 253 9.71 7.30 -23.80
C ALA A 253 9.72 8.61 -24.57
N ARG A 254 8.58 8.99 -25.15
CA ARG A 254 8.42 10.26 -25.86
C ARG A 254 8.67 11.48 -24.96
N GLU A 255 8.18 11.46 -23.73
CA GLU A 255 8.31 12.60 -22.81
C GLU A 255 9.70 12.75 -22.19
N THR A 256 10.35 11.62 -21.88
CA THR A 256 11.65 11.62 -21.19
C THR A 256 12.84 11.51 -22.15
N GLY A 257 12.61 11.14 -23.41
CA GLY A 257 13.66 10.85 -24.38
C GLY A 257 14.42 9.54 -24.12
N ARG A 258 13.99 8.73 -23.14
CA ARG A 258 14.61 7.43 -22.82
C ARG A 258 14.22 6.37 -23.85
N SER A 259 15.12 5.40 -24.08
CA SER A 259 14.79 4.26 -24.93
C SER A 259 13.77 3.34 -24.26
N HIS A 260 13.00 2.61 -25.08
CA HIS A 260 12.05 1.62 -24.58
C HIS A 260 12.75 0.54 -23.73
N ALA A 261 13.94 0.09 -24.14
CA ALA A 261 14.73 -0.88 -23.42
C ALA A 261 15.14 -0.38 -22.02
N ASP A 262 15.58 0.88 -21.90
CA ASP A 262 15.97 1.47 -20.62
C ASP A 262 14.77 1.61 -19.68
N ILE A 263 13.60 1.98 -20.20
CA ILE A 263 12.37 2.07 -19.41
C ILE A 263 11.96 0.67 -18.90
N LEU A 264 12.00 -0.34 -19.77
CA LEU A 264 11.67 -1.72 -19.39
C LEU A 264 12.64 -2.29 -18.35
N ALA A 265 13.94 -2.07 -18.54
CA ALA A 265 14.97 -2.47 -17.59
C ALA A 265 14.71 -1.80 -16.23
N ARG A 266 14.41 -0.50 -16.24
CA ARG A 266 14.15 0.25 -15.01
C ARG A 266 12.87 -0.19 -14.31
N LEU A 267 11.76 -0.39 -15.03
CA LEU A 267 10.53 -0.92 -14.47
C LEU A 267 10.74 -2.31 -13.85
N LYS A 268 11.57 -3.15 -14.46
CA LYS A 268 11.94 -4.46 -13.91
C LYS A 268 12.75 -4.34 -12.61
N GLU A 269 13.71 -3.43 -12.54
CA GLU A 269 14.46 -3.14 -11.30
C GLU A 269 13.54 -2.66 -10.17
N LEU A 270 12.52 -1.86 -10.51
CA LEU A 270 11.49 -1.38 -9.58
C LEU A 270 10.47 -2.46 -9.17
N GLY A 271 10.61 -3.69 -9.70
CA GLY A 271 9.73 -4.82 -9.37
C GLY A 271 8.38 -4.81 -10.10
N CYS A 272 8.21 -3.99 -11.14
CA CYS A 272 7.02 -4.01 -11.97
C CYS A 272 6.96 -5.29 -12.82
N GLN A 273 5.74 -5.76 -13.08
CA GLN A 273 5.50 -6.90 -13.96
C GLN A 273 5.86 -6.55 -15.42
N ARG A 274 6.05 -7.61 -16.22
CA ARG A 274 6.25 -7.48 -17.67
C ARG A 274 5.08 -6.68 -18.27
N PRO A 275 5.32 -5.83 -19.29
CA PRO A 275 4.27 -5.09 -19.97
C PRO A 275 3.19 -6.01 -20.53
N GLY A 276 1.99 -5.44 -20.71
CA GLY A 276 0.80 -6.16 -21.16
C GLY A 276 0.83 -6.48 -22.65
N GLY A 277 1.96 -6.27 -23.31
CA GLY A 277 2.10 -6.45 -24.74
C GLY A 277 3.55 -6.39 -25.15
N ASN A 278 3.75 -6.26 -26.45
CA ASN A 278 5.07 -6.14 -27.04
C ASN A 278 5.39 -4.67 -27.22
N VAL A 279 6.46 -4.21 -26.57
CA VAL A 279 6.96 -2.85 -26.78
C VAL A 279 7.89 -2.89 -27.99
N PRO A 280 7.54 -2.23 -29.10
CA PRO A 280 8.35 -2.25 -30.31
C PRO A 280 9.67 -1.50 -30.09
N GLU A 281 10.71 -1.79 -30.87
CA GLU A 281 11.97 -1.04 -30.79
C GLU A 281 11.83 0.41 -31.26
N SER A 282 10.95 0.65 -32.23
CA SER A 282 10.63 1.98 -32.75
C SER A 282 9.12 2.25 -32.67
N GLN A 283 8.78 3.48 -32.27
CA GLN A 283 7.42 3.97 -32.20
C GLN A 283 7.01 4.55 -33.57
N GLU A 284 5.83 4.16 -34.06
CA GLU A 284 5.17 4.84 -35.18
C GLU A 284 4.32 6.01 -34.69
N GLU A 285 4.12 7.01 -35.55
CA GLU A 285 3.38 8.24 -35.23
C GLU A 285 1.98 7.97 -34.66
N ASP A 286 1.30 6.96 -35.21
CA ASP A 286 -0.07 6.62 -34.84
C ASP A 286 -0.18 5.66 -33.64
N ASP A 287 0.92 5.09 -33.12
CA ASP A 287 0.84 4.02 -32.10
C ASP A 287 0.04 4.43 -30.86
N LEU A 288 0.26 5.66 -30.38
CA LEU A 288 -0.47 6.18 -29.23
C LEU A 288 -1.95 6.38 -29.53
N VAL A 289 -2.28 6.79 -30.76
CA VAL A 289 -3.67 6.94 -31.22
C VAL A 289 -4.34 5.57 -31.25
N LEU A 290 -3.68 4.57 -31.83
CA LEU A 290 -4.19 3.19 -31.91
C LEU A 290 -4.41 2.56 -30.53
N LEU A 291 -3.55 2.87 -29.55
CA LEU A 291 -3.61 2.33 -28.19
C LEU A 291 -4.53 3.11 -27.24
N SER A 292 -5.07 4.26 -27.65
CA SER A 292 -6.03 5.03 -26.85
C SER A 292 -7.45 4.51 -27.07
N GLU A 293 -8.24 4.26 -26.03
CA GLU A 293 -9.66 3.85 -26.17
C GLU A 293 -10.51 4.88 -26.93
N ASN A 294 -10.13 6.16 -26.81
CA ASN A 294 -10.80 7.29 -27.45
C ASN A 294 -10.17 7.69 -28.78
N LEU A 295 -9.05 7.08 -29.17
CA LEU A 295 -8.29 7.40 -30.39
C LEU A 295 -7.81 8.85 -30.44
N ASP A 296 -7.45 9.41 -29.29
CA ASP A 296 -6.93 10.78 -29.18
C ASP A 296 -5.44 10.83 -28.80
N GLY A 297 -4.79 9.66 -28.75
CA GLY A 297 -3.40 9.52 -28.33
C GLY A 297 -3.19 9.75 -26.83
N ARG A 298 -4.26 9.67 -26.02
CA ARG A 298 -4.25 9.91 -24.58
C ARG A 298 -5.00 8.80 -23.84
N LEU A 299 -4.86 8.82 -22.51
CA LEU A 299 -5.59 7.97 -21.58
C LEU A 299 -7.12 8.09 -21.77
N PRO A 300 -7.90 7.04 -21.51
CA PRO A 300 -7.48 5.70 -21.08
C PRO A 300 -6.84 4.87 -22.21
N TRP A 301 -5.87 4.04 -21.84
CA TRP A 301 -5.17 3.14 -22.76
C TRP A 301 -5.88 1.79 -22.86
N LEU A 302 -5.86 1.19 -24.04
CA LEU A 302 -6.33 -0.17 -24.26
C LEU A 302 -5.62 -1.13 -23.29
N MET A 303 -6.43 -1.87 -22.53
CA MET A 303 -5.95 -2.98 -21.73
C MET A 303 -5.81 -4.23 -22.59
N LYS A 304 -4.80 -5.04 -22.29
CA LYS A 304 -4.65 -6.34 -22.94
C LYS A 304 -5.81 -7.25 -22.53
N ASN A 305 -6.54 -7.76 -23.51
CA ASN A 305 -7.59 -8.76 -23.29
C ASN A 305 -7.15 -10.10 -23.87
N ASP A 306 -6.72 -11.01 -23.00
CA ASP A 306 -6.26 -12.35 -23.40
C ASP A 306 -7.39 -13.34 -23.69
N VAL A 307 -8.65 -12.97 -23.42
CA VAL A 307 -9.80 -13.88 -23.57
C VAL A 307 -10.58 -13.59 -24.85
N VAL A 308 -10.99 -12.33 -25.05
CA VAL A 308 -11.89 -11.94 -26.15
C VAL A 308 -11.13 -11.31 -27.31
N GLY A 309 -9.89 -10.88 -27.08
CA GLY A 309 -9.14 -10.09 -28.04
C GLY A 309 -9.70 -8.68 -28.21
N LEU A 310 -9.20 -7.99 -29.22
CA LEU A 310 -9.57 -6.63 -29.57
C LEU A 310 -10.92 -6.59 -30.30
N GLN A 311 -11.74 -5.57 -30.00
CA GLN A 311 -13.03 -5.38 -30.68
C GLN A 311 -12.81 -4.81 -32.10
N VAL A 312 -13.49 -5.37 -33.10
CA VAL A 312 -13.47 -4.84 -34.49
C VAL A 312 -13.91 -3.39 -34.54
N ARG A 313 -14.86 -2.98 -33.68
CA ARG A 313 -15.28 -1.56 -33.56
C ARG A 313 -14.09 -0.63 -33.33
N HIS A 314 -13.13 -1.01 -32.48
CA HIS A 314 -11.94 -0.21 -32.22
C HIS A 314 -11.08 -0.07 -33.47
N ILE A 315 -10.85 -1.20 -34.17
CA ILE A 315 -10.06 -1.25 -35.41
C ILE A 315 -10.68 -0.36 -36.49
N LEU A 316 -12.00 -0.42 -36.70
CA LEU A 316 -12.67 0.39 -37.71
C LEU A 316 -12.62 1.89 -37.37
N ARG A 317 -12.84 2.25 -36.10
CA ARG A 317 -12.70 3.65 -35.66
C ARG A 317 -11.27 4.15 -35.86
N ALA A 318 -10.28 3.35 -35.49
CA ALA A 318 -8.87 3.68 -35.65
C ALA A 318 -8.47 3.83 -37.13
N SER A 319 -9.01 2.97 -37.99
CA SER A 319 -8.83 3.04 -39.45
C SER A 319 -9.31 4.39 -40.00
N LEU A 320 -10.50 4.85 -39.60
CA LEU A 320 -11.00 6.16 -40.01
C LEU A 320 -10.15 7.33 -39.50
N VAL A 321 -9.67 7.25 -38.24
CA VAL A 321 -8.89 8.34 -37.62
C VAL A 321 -7.49 8.45 -38.23
N THR A 322 -6.85 7.31 -38.51
CA THR A 322 -5.46 7.27 -39.01
C THR A 322 -5.35 7.22 -40.53
N GLY A 323 -6.46 6.95 -41.24
CA GLY A 323 -6.47 6.73 -42.69
C GLY A 323 -5.87 5.39 -43.15
N ARG A 324 -5.48 4.52 -42.22
CA ARG A 324 -4.96 3.16 -42.51
C ARG A 324 -6.10 2.20 -42.82
N SER A 325 -5.85 1.12 -43.55
CA SER A 325 -6.86 0.07 -43.74
C SER A 325 -7.12 -0.70 -42.42
N PRO A 326 -8.30 -1.30 -42.23
CA PRO A 326 -8.59 -2.13 -41.05
C PRO A 326 -7.54 -3.23 -40.82
N ALA A 327 -7.07 -3.88 -41.90
CA ALA A 327 -6.03 -4.90 -41.83
C ALA A 327 -4.70 -4.36 -41.30
N GLN A 328 -4.25 -3.18 -41.79
CA GLN A 328 -3.02 -2.53 -41.32
C GLN A 328 -3.10 -2.12 -39.85
N VAL A 329 -4.26 -1.62 -39.40
CA VAL A 329 -4.50 -1.29 -38.00
C VAL A 329 -4.43 -2.53 -37.12
N ALA A 330 -5.10 -3.62 -37.53
CA ALA A 330 -5.10 -4.87 -36.78
C ALA A 330 -3.70 -5.50 -36.70
N GLU A 331 -2.96 -5.51 -37.81
CA GLU A 331 -1.58 -5.97 -37.85
C GLU A 331 -0.71 -5.16 -36.88
N ARG A 332 -0.79 -3.82 -36.93
CA ARG A 332 -0.02 -2.97 -36.03
C ARG A 332 -0.38 -3.22 -34.57
N LEU A 333 -1.66 -3.27 -34.23
CA LEU A 333 -2.10 -3.57 -32.86
C LEU A 333 -1.64 -4.96 -32.39
N ALA A 334 -1.59 -5.95 -33.28
CA ALA A 334 -1.03 -7.27 -32.97
C ALA A 334 0.48 -7.19 -32.67
N THR A 335 1.26 -6.38 -33.41
CA THR A 335 2.67 -6.15 -33.08
C THR A 335 2.86 -5.49 -31.71
N LEU A 336 1.87 -4.71 -31.25
CA LEU A 336 1.83 -4.08 -29.92
C LEU A 336 1.29 -5.03 -28.83
N GLY A 337 0.90 -6.26 -29.20
CA GLY A 337 0.40 -7.29 -28.28
C GLY A 337 -1.13 -7.33 -28.11
N HIS A 338 -1.87 -6.54 -28.90
CA HIS A 338 -3.33 -6.56 -28.97
C HIS A 338 -3.79 -7.39 -30.16
N TRP A 339 -4.19 -8.63 -29.91
CA TRP A 339 -4.62 -9.56 -30.94
C TRP A 339 -6.11 -9.39 -31.28
N LEU A 340 -6.47 -9.67 -32.53
CA LEU A 340 -7.86 -9.76 -32.97
C LEU A 340 -8.33 -11.22 -32.90
N HIS A 341 -9.57 -11.44 -32.47
CA HIS A 341 -10.14 -12.78 -32.38
C HIS A 341 -10.18 -13.50 -33.74
N GLU A 342 -9.89 -14.80 -33.77
CA GLU A 342 -9.79 -15.59 -35.02
C GLU A 342 -11.07 -15.60 -35.87
N ASN A 343 -12.23 -15.54 -35.20
CA ASN A 343 -13.54 -15.46 -35.87
C ASN A 343 -13.84 -14.07 -36.45
N ALA A 344 -13.11 -13.03 -36.06
CA ALA A 344 -13.41 -11.68 -36.49
C ALA A 344 -12.93 -11.45 -37.92
N ASN A 345 -13.83 -10.93 -38.76
CA ASN A 345 -13.54 -10.63 -40.15
C ASN A 345 -13.46 -9.11 -40.33
N LEU A 346 -12.34 -8.65 -40.88
CA LEU A 346 -12.15 -7.23 -41.16
C LEU A 346 -12.59 -6.90 -42.59
N PRO A 347 -13.42 -5.87 -42.79
CA PRO A 347 -13.71 -5.39 -44.12
C PRO A 347 -12.47 -4.72 -44.73
N GLU A 348 -12.41 -4.65 -46.06
CA GLU A 348 -11.32 -3.97 -46.78
C GLU A 348 -11.26 -2.47 -46.46
N THR A 349 -12.43 -1.85 -46.29
CA THR A 349 -12.58 -0.43 -45.95
C THR A 349 -13.45 -0.27 -44.70
N ALA A 350 -13.10 0.70 -43.86
CA ALA A 350 -13.92 1.05 -42.71
C ALA A 350 -15.07 1.97 -43.13
N GLU A 351 -16.29 1.61 -42.75
CA GLU A 351 -17.47 2.44 -42.97
C GLU A 351 -18.04 2.95 -41.64
N GLU A 352 -18.48 4.21 -41.60
CA GLU A 352 -19.15 4.77 -40.42
C GLU A 352 -20.39 3.97 -40.02
N ALA A 353 -21.08 3.39 -41.01
CA ALA A 353 -22.27 2.58 -40.79
C ALA A 353 -21.97 1.32 -39.97
N ASP A 354 -20.81 0.68 -40.19
CA ASP A 354 -20.39 -0.49 -39.41
C ASP A 354 -19.99 -0.11 -37.98
N ILE A 355 -19.38 1.06 -37.78
CA ILE A 355 -19.05 1.55 -36.43
C ILE A 355 -20.32 1.80 -35.62
N ARG A 356 -21.33 2.45 -36.22
CA ARG A 356 -22.64 2.68 -35.59
C ARG A 356 -23.37 1.36 -35.31
N LEU A 357 -23.29 0.41 -36.24
CA LEU A 357 -23.84 -0.93 -36.05
C LEU A 357 -23.20 -1.64 -34.86
N LEU A 358 -21.89 -1.53 -34.67
CA LEU A 358 -21.17 -2.20 -33.57
C LEU A 358 -21.29 -1.46 -32.22
N GLU A 359 -21.86 -0.26 -32.18
CA GLU A 359 -22.03 0.50 -30.93
C GLU A 359 -22.96 -0.19 -29.92
N THR A 360 -23.89 -1.01 -30.41
CA THR A 360 -24.82 -1.77 -29.55
C THR A 360 -24.29 -3.14 -29.15
N VAL A 361 -23.24 -3.63 -29.84
CA VAL A 361 -22.73 -4.97 -29.66
C VAL A 361 -21.67 -4.96 -28.57
N THR A 362 -22.11 -5.18 -27.33
CA THR A 362 -21.22 -5.27 -26.16
C THR A 362 -20.70 -6.68 -25.89
N ARG A 363 -21.11 -7.66 -26.71
CA ARG A 363 -20.79 -9.09 -26.55
C ARG A 363 -19.45 -9.47 -27.19
N SER A 364 -18.85 -10.53 -26.68
CA SER A 364 -17.63 -11.11 -27.23
C SER A 364 -17.91 -11.94 -28.48
N TYR A 365 -16.89 -12.24 -29.29
CA TYR A 365 -16.99 -13.19 -30.41
C TYR A 365 -17.27 -14.64 -29.98
N LEU A 366 -17.24 -14.92 -28.68
CA LEU A 366 -17.55 -16.23 -28.11
C LEU A 366 -19.03 -16.36 -27.74
N ASP A 367 -19.76 -15.25 -27.68
CA ASP A 367 -21.17 -15.21 -27.33
C ASP A 367 -22.02 -14.94 -28.57
N ASP A 368 -23.22 -15.51 -28.61
CA ASP A 368 -24.20 -15.16 -29.62
C ASP A 368 -24.69 -13.72 -29.42
N VAL A 369 -24.83 -13.00 -30.53
CA VAL A 369 -25.44 -11.67 -30.53
C VAL A 369 -26.93 -11.82 -30.32
N HIS A 370 -27.43 -11.31 -29.19
CA HIS A 370 -28.86 -11.31 -28.91
C HIS A 370 -29.65 -10.50 -29.94
N LEU A 371 -30.89 -10.95 -30.22
CA LEU A 371 -31.86 -10.26 -31.08
C LEU A 371 -32.03 -8.77 -30.70
N GLU A 372 -32.00 -8.44 -29.42
CA GLU A 372 -32.08 -7.04 -28.96
C GLU A 372 -30.99 -6.15 -29.57
N ASN A 373 -29.75 -6.63 -29.66
CA ASN A 373 -28.64 -5.88 -30.24
C ASN A 373 -28.86 -5.67 -31.74
N VAL A 374 -29.35 -6.69 -32.44
CA VAL A 374 -29.68 -6.60 -33.88
C VAL A 374 -30.76 -5.53 -34.12
N LEU A 375 -31.85 -5.57 -33.34
CA LEU A 375 -32.95 -4.59 -33.46
C LEU A 375 -32.49 -3.17 -33.11
N ARG A 376 -31.65 -3.03 -32.08
CA ARG A 376 -31.09 -1.73 -31.68
C ARG A 376 -30.18 -1.17 -32.77
N SER A 377 -29.31 -1.99 -33.36
CA SER A 377 -28.45 -1.58 -34.48
C SER A 377 -29.24 -1.26 -35.73
N ALA A 378 -30.32 -1.99 -36.03
CA ALA A 378 -31.22 -1.67 -37.13
C ALA A 378 -31.85 -0.28 -36.95
N SER A 379 -32.31 0.02 -35.73
CA SER A 379 -32.83 1.34 -35.40
C SER A 379 -31.78 2.46 -35.50
N LEU A 380 -30.54 2.22 -35.08
CA LEU A 380 -29.47 3.24 -35.12
C LEU A 380 -28.94 3.51 -36.53
N THR A 381 -28.94 2.50 -37.39
CA THR A 381 -28.37 2.58 -38.75
C THR A 381 -29.42 2.80 -39.83
N GLY A 382 -30.70 2.59 -39.53
CA GLY A 382 -31.79 2.61 -40.52
C GLY A 382 -31.81 1.40 -41.46
N ARG A 383 -30.98 0.38 -41.20
CA ARG A 383 -30.95 -0.89 -41.92
C ARG A 383 -32.10 -1.81 -41.48
N SER A 384 -32.46 -2.81 -42.29
CA SER A 384 -33.37 -3.85 -41.83
C SER A 384 -32.66 -4.74 -40.78
N PRO A 385 -33.39 -5.39 -39.85
CA PRO A 385 -32.78 -6.38 -38.97
C PRO A 385 -32.04 -7.50 -39.72
N ALA A 386 -32.55 -7.93 -40.90
CA ALA A 386 -31.88 -8.89 -41.76
C ALA A 386 -30.54 -8.36 -42.31
N ASP A 387 -30.50 -7.11 -42.80
CA ASP A 387 -29.27 -6.45 -43.26
C ASP A 387 -28.23 -6.34 -42.14
N VAL A 388 -28.67 -6.01 -40.92
CA VAL A 388 -27.80 -5.92 -39.73
C VAL A 388 -27.27 -7.30 -39.36
N ALA A 389 -28.13 -8.32 -39.33
CA ALA A 389 -27.74 -9.70 -39.06
C ALA A 389 -26.70 -10.19 -40.07
N ALA A 390 -26.97 -10.02 -41.37
CA ALA A 390 -26.03 -10.37 -42.43
C ALA A 390 -24.69 -9.67 -42.25
N ARG A 391 -24.70 -8.36 -42.00
CA ARG A 391 -23.45 -7.60 -41.80
C ARG A 391 -22.69 -8.03 -40.54
N LEU A 392 -23.39 -8.34 -39.44
CA LEU A 392 -22.76 -8.86 -38.23
C LEU A 392 -22.08 -10.21 -38.49
N SER A 393 -22.75 -11.10 -39.23
CA SER A 393 -22.16 -12.38 -39.65
C SER A 393 -20.95 -12.18 -40.57
N GLU A 394 -21.01 -11.24 -41.52
CA GLU A 394 -19.86 -10.90 -42.36
C GLU A 394 -18.67 -10.42 -41.54
N LEU A 395 -18.91 -9.66 -40.46
CA LEU A 395 -17.89 -9.21 -39.50
C LEU A 395 -17.44 -10.30 -38.50
N GLY A 396 -18.01 -11.51 -38.59
CA GLY A 396 -17.61 -12.67 -37.81
C GLY A 396 -18.37 -12.91 -36.51
N TYR A 397 -19.44 -12.17 -36.26
CA TYR A 397 -20.30 -12.40 -35.09
C TYR A 397 -21.25 -13.58 -35.32
N ARG A 398 -21.44 -14.38 -34.27
CA ARG A 398 -22.43 -15.47 -34.26
C ARG A 398 -23.80 -14.92 -33.89
N LEU A 399 -24.82 -15.41 -34.57
CA LEU A 399 -26.23 -15.08 -34.32
C LEU A 399 -26.97 -16.40 -34.00
N PRO A 400 -28.01 -16.36 -33.18
CA PRO A 400 -28.82 -17.54 -32.90
C PRO A 400 -29.50 -18.07 -34.18
N ASP A 401 -29.33 -19.36 -34.46
CA ASP A 401 -29.87 -20.03 -35.65
C ASP A 401 -31.42 -20.10 -35.65
N GLU A 402 -32.06 -20.02 -34.48
CA GLU A 402 -33.51 -20.15 -34.35
C GLU A 402 -34.28 -18.86 -34.65
N VAL A 403 -33.60 -17.75 -34.94
CA VAL A 403 -34.22 -16.42 -35.10
C VAL A 403 -34.28 -16.03 -36.56
N THR A 404 -35.49 -15.82 -37.08
CA THR A 404 -35.72 -15.22 -38.40
C THR A 404 -35.75 -13.70 -38.29
N TYR A 405 -34.85 -13.02 -38.99
CA TYR A 405 -34.75 -11.56 -38.99
C TYR A 405 -35.58 -10.95 -40.13
N PRO A 406 -36.45 -9.95 -39.86
CA PRO A 406 -37.28 -9.36 -40.90
C PRO A 406 -36.50 -8.41 -41.82
N GLU A 407 -36.91 -8.34 -43.09
CA GLU A 407 -36.41 -7.39 -44.10
C GLU A 407 -36.99 -5.98 -43.96
N VAL A 408 -37.95 -5.80 -43.05
CA VAL A 408 -38.66 -4.53 -42.90
C VAL A 408 -37.75 -3.51 -42.21
N ARG A 409 -37.46 -2.40 -42.90
CA ARG A 409 -36.72 -1.29 -42.33
C ARG A 409 -37.56 -0.59 -41.25
N PRO A 410 -36.97 -0.19 -40.11
CA PRO A 410 -37.68 0.59 -39.12
C PRO A 410 -38.17 1.89 -39.75
N ALA A 411 -39.43 2.25 -39.48
CA ALA A 411 -39.98 3.52 -39.94
C ALA A 411 -39.12 4.65 -39.36
N VAL A 412 -38.37 5.33 -40.22
CA VAL A 412 -37.56 6.48 -39.84
C VAL A 412 -38.55 7.54 -39.36
N ARG A 413 -38.63 7.76 -38.04
CA ARG A 413 -39.32 8.94 -37.52
C ARG A 413 -38.56 10.13 -38.07
N ALA A 414 -39.19 10.89 -38.96
CA ALA A 414 -38.72 12.23 -39.31
C ALA A 414 -38.57 12.99 -37.98
N ALA A 415 -37.33 13.41 -37.69
CA ALA A 415 -36.95 14.06 -36.45
C ALA A 415 -37.65 15.40 -36.26
#